data_AF-A0A8J3I177-F1
#
_entry.id   AF-A0A8J3I177-F1
#
_cell.length_a   1.000
_cell.length_b   1.000
_cell.length_c   1.000
_cell.angle_alpha   90.00
_cell.angle_beta   90.00
_cell.angle_gamma   90.00
#
_symmetry.space_group_name_H-M   'P 1'
#
loop_
_entity.id
_entity.type
_entity.pdbx_description
1 polymer ?
#
loop_
_entity_poly.entity_id
_entity_poly.type
_entity_poly.pdbx_seq_one_letter_code
_entity_poly.pdbx_strand_id
1 'polypeptide(L)'
;MTMIASTSYIKGFTMTEDQTNTQDVEDDNWLNRQRITCPACQRPLERIDHSPFIDYHYLYCDTCPIHVEVCYYDETFQALDQAASRENDSHTSLMRVIEARLKPCACGGSFKHDAPRRCFTCHAPVIIDDAAGIDLWPPEEEVDEEQEAEWWPRFTRADDLWRDTL
;
A
#
# COMPACT_ATOMS: atom_id res chain seq x y z
N MET A 1 -63.37 -37.82 45.27
CA MET A 1 -64.15 -38.16 44.06
C MET A 1 -64.36 -36.86 43.30
N THR A 2 -64.05 -36.89 41.99
CA THR A 2 -64.36 -35.88 40.96
C THR A 2 -63.36 -34.73 40.72
N MET A 3 -62.89 -34.67 39.46
CA MET A 3 -62.19 -33.60 38.73
C MET A 3 -63.05 -32.30 38.69
N ILE A 4 -62.67 -31.10 38.20
CA ILE A 4 -62.04 -30.60 36.95
C ILE A 4 -61.67 -29.11 37.28
N ALA A 5 -60.68 -28.41 36.74
CA ALA A 5 -60.61 -27.91 35.37
C ALA A 5 -59.29 -27.18 35.07
N SER A 6 -58.92 -27.23 33.78
CA SER A 6 -57.88 -26.50 33.05
C SER A 6 -57.83 -24.99 33.34
N THR A 7 -56.67 -24.35 33.13
CA THR A 7 -56.35 -23.55 31.93
C THR A 7 -54.90 -23.07 32.01
N SER A 8 -54.15 -23.24 30.91
CA SER A 8 -52.81 -22.70 30.66
C SER A 8 -52.80 -21.18 30.57
N TYR A 9 -51.71 -20.52 30.99
CA TYR A 9 -51.04 -19.38 30.31
C TYR A 9 -49.92 -18.84 31.21
N ILE A 10 -48.66 -19.18 30.91
CA ILE A 10 -47.50 -18.46 31.47
C ILE A 10 -47.15 -17.36 30.48
N LYS A 11 -47.47 -16.11 30.84
CA LYS A 11 -46.87 -14.91 30.24
C LYS A 11 -45.82 -14.41 31.23
N GLY A 12 -44.54 -14.55 30.87
CA GLY A 12 -43.40 -14.11 31.66
C GLY A 12 -42.28 -13.68 30.73
N PHE A 13 -42.50 -12.53 30.07
CA PHE A 13 -41.55 -11.57 29.52
C PHE A 13 -40.06 -12.00 29.50
N THR A 14 -39.63 -12.64 28.42
CA THR A 14 -38.20 -12.73 28.07
C THR A 14 -37.82 -11.46 27.31
N MET A 15 -36.88 -10.69 27.86
CA MET A 15 -36.15 -9.69 27.08
C MET A 15 -35.30 -10.44 26.05
N THR A 16 -35.82 -10.54 24.82
CA THR A 16 -35.00 -10.89 23.67
C THR A 16 -34.21 -9.66 23.28
N GLU A 17 -32.89 -9.82 23.32
CA GLU A 17 -31.87 -8.89 22.84
C GLU A 17 -32.31 -8.31 21.49
N ASP A 18 -32.42 -6.98 21.48
CA ASP A 18 -32.63 -6.24 20.25
C ASP A 18 -31.39 -6.48 19.38
N GLN A 19 -31.63 -7.25 18.31
CA GLN A 19 -30.65 -7.53 17.28
C GLN A 19 -30.23 -6.19 16.70
N THR A 20 -29.07 -5.71 17.13
CA THR A 20 -28.36 -4.66 16.41
C THR A 20 -28.11 -5.22 15.03
N ASN A 21 -28.96 -4.76 14.12
CA ASN A 21 -28.80 -4.80 12.68
C ASN A 21 -27.42 -4.22 12.39
N THR A 22 -26.39 -5.07 12.40
CA THR A 22 -25.10 -4.78 11.80
C THR A 22 -25.39 -4.65 10.32
N GLN A 23 -25.76 -3.43 9.91
CA GLN A 23 -25.56 -3.00 8.55
C GLN A 23 -24.15 -3.44 8.18
N ASP A 24 -24.05 -4.28 7.16
CA ASP A 24 -22.84 -4.45 6.40
C ASP A 24 -22.43 -3.04 5.95
N VAL A 25 -21.63 -2.37 6.77
CA VAL A 25 -20.79 -1.27 6.32
C VAL A 25 -19.80 -2.03 5.45
N GLU A 26 -20.06 -2.06 4.15
CA GLU A 26 -19.01 -2.35 3.18
C GLU A 26 -17.87 -1.40 3.57
N ASP A 27 -16.84 -1.96 4.22
CA ASP A 27 -15.63 -1.24 4.56
C ASP A 27 -15.22 -0.49 3.29
N ASP A 28 -15.04 0.83 3.38
CA ASP A 28 -14.49 1.69 2.33
C ASP A 28 -13.01 1.32 2.08
N ASN A 29 -12.76 0.05 1.74
CA ASN A 29 -11.45 -0.52 1.46
C ASN A 29 -11.06 -0.23 0.01
N TRP A 30 -11.09 1.04 -0.36
CA TRP A 30 -10.95 1.50 -1.75
C TRP A 30 -9.57 1.23 -2.33
N LEU A 31 -8.58 0.93 -1.49
CA LEU A 31 -7.22 0.57 -1.88
C LEU A 31 -6.90 -0.91 -1.62
N ASN A 32 -7.92 -1.76 -1.45
CA ASN A 32 -7.78 -3.20 -1.20
C ASN A 32 -6.73 -3.53 -0.13
N ARG A 33 -6.68 -2.72 0.94
CA ARG A 33 -5.79 -2.91 2.08
C ARG A 33 -5.99 -4.31 2.65
N GLN A 34 -4.89 -5.04 2.77
CA GLN A 34 -4.85 -6.41 3.27
C GLN A 34 -3.69 -6.59 4.23
N ARG A 35 -3.96 -7.10 5.44
CA ARG A 35 -2.91 -7.57 6.35
C ARG A 35 -2.28 -8.84 5.78
N ILE A 36 -0.96 -8.80 5.61
CA ILE A 36 -0.14 -9.92 5.18
C ILE A 36 0.98 -10.17 6.19
N THR A 37 1.71 -11.25 6.02
CA THR A 37 2.85 -11.58 6.88
C THR A 37 4.09 -11.77 6.01
N CYS A 38 5.22 -11.18 6.42
CA CYS A 38 6.47 -11.41 5.71
C CYS A 38 6.84 -12.90 5.76
N PRO A 39 7.04 -13.58 4.62
CA PRO A 39 7.31 -15.01 4.60
C PRO A 39 8.65 -15.36 5.28
N ALA A 40 9.61 -14.42 5.31
CA ALA A 40 10.94 -14.65 5.86
C ALA A 40 11.04 -14.42 7.38
N CYS A 41 10.48 -13.33 7.90
CA CYS A 41 10.63 -12.95 9.31
C CYS A 41 9.34 -12.98 10.13
N GLN A 42 8.21 -13.32 9.50
CA GLN A 42 6.89 -13.42 10.13
C GLN A 42 6.37 -12.12 10.77
N ARG A 43 6.97 -10.97 10.44
CA ARG A 43 6.44 -9.67 10.85
C ARG A 43 5.17 -9.33 10.07
N PRO A 44 4.15 -8.76 10.72
CA PRO A 44 2.97 -8.27 10.04
C PRO A 44 3.34 -7.08 9.13
N LEU A 45 2.65 -6.98 8.00
CA LEU A 45 2.76 -5.93 7.00
C LEU A 45 1.38 -5.70 6.43
N GLU A 46 1.20 -4.59 5.72
CA GLU A 46 -0.01 -4.34 4.94
C GLU A 46 0.35 -4.22 3.47
N ARG A 47 -0.49 -4.84 2.64
CA ARG A 47 -0.51 -4.67 1.19
C ARG A 47 -1.59 -3.65 0.87
N ILE A 48 -1.30 -2.70 0.00
CA ILE A 48 -2.25 -1.68 -0.43
C ILE A 48 -2.05 -1.40 -1.92
N ASP A 49 -3.14 -1.21 -2.65
CA ASP A 49 -3.10 -0.81 -4.06
C ASP A 49 -2.84 0.70 -4.17
N HIS A 50 -2.17 1.12 -5.25
CA HIS A 50 -1.95 2.54 -5.55
C HIS A 50 -3.27 3.28 -5.67
N SER A 51 -3.33 4.46 -5.05
CA SER A 51 -4.47 5.35 -5.27
C SER A 51 -4.51 5.79 -6.74
N PRO A 52 -5.68 5.69 -7.40
CA PRO A 52 -5.83 6.19 -8.77
C PRO A 52 -5.75 7.72 -8.86
N PHE A 53 -5.75 8.42 -7.72
CA PHE A 53 -5.66 9.87 -7.62
C PHE A 53 -4.28 10.35 -7.13
N ILE A 54 -3.26 9.50 -7.24
CA ILE A 54 -1.91 9.83 -6.78
C ILE A 54 -1.15 10.63 -7.85
N ASP A 55 -0.50 11.71 -7.43
CA ASP A 55 0.28 12.59 -8.32
C ASP A 55 1.76 12.16 -8.42
N TYR A 56 2.05 10.88 -8.14
CA TYR A 56 3.41 10.34 -8.08
C TYR A 56 3.52 8.98 -8.78
N HIS A 57 4.68 8.73 -9.39
CA HIS A 57 5.13 7.36 -9.67
C HIS A 57 6.01 6.85 -8.53
N TYR A 58 5.71 5.64 -8.08
CA TYR A 58 6.53 4.91 -7.12
C TYR A 58 7.51 4.01 -7.85
N LEU A 59 8.81 4.18 -7.57
CA LEU A 59 9.85 3.26 -8.06
C LEU A 59 10.63 2.71 -6.87
N TYR A 60 10.82 1.40 -6.85
CA TYR A 60 11.30 0.67 -5.69
C TYR A 60 12.73 0.19 -5.90
N CYS A 61 13.52 0.22 -4.84
CA CYS A 61 14.87 -0.30 -4.90
C CYS A 61 14.85 -1.83 -5.04
N ASP A 62 15.57 -2.35 -6.03
CA ASP A 62 15.69 -3.79 -6.24
C ASP A 62 16.46 -4.54 -5.13
N THR A 63 17.09 -3.83 -4.19
CA THR A 63 17.99 -4.40 -3.18
C THR A 63 17.56 -4.15 -1.73
N CYS A 64 16.88 -3.04 -1.44
CA CYS A 64 16.49 -2.65 -0.07
C CYS A 64 15.03 -2.13 -0.05
N PRO A 65 14.40 -1.94 1.12
CA PRO A 65 12.98 -1.55 1.19
C PRO A 65 12.69 -0.08 0.85
N ILE A 66 13.66 0.66 0.33
CA ILE A 66 13.49 2.07 -0.02
C ILE A 66 12.78 2.22 -1.37
N HIS A 67 11.86 3.17 -1.49
CA HIS A 67 11.32 3.66 -2.77
C HIS A 67 11.58 5.15 -2.97
N VAL A 68 11.36 5.59 -4.20
CA VAL A 68 11.33 7.00 -4.58
C VAL A 68 9.93 7.38 -5.06
N GLU A 69 9.57 8.63 -4.83
CA GLU A 69 8.31 9.22 -5.27
C GLU A 69 8.59 10.29 -6.32
N VAL A 70 8.32 9.96 -7.57
CA VAL A 70 8.51 10.85 -8.71
C VAL A 70 7.23 11.63 -8.95
N CYS A 71 7.24 12.91 -8.56
CA CYS A 71 6.10 13.82 -8.70
C CYS A 71 5.79 14.15 -10.18
N TYR A 72 4.52 14.12 -10.58
CA TYR A 72 4.10 14.51 -11.94
C TYR A 72 4.32 15.99 -12.25
N TYR A 73 4.49 16.81 -11.21
CA TYR A 73 4.75 18.25 -11.33
C TYR A 73 6.24 18.60 -11.32
N ASP A 74 7.14 17.61 -11.18
CA ASP A 74 8.57 17.83 -11.30
C ASP A 74 8.96 18.19 -12.75
N GLU A 75 9.74 19.27 -12.92
CA GLU A 75 10.12 19.77 -14.25
C GLU A 75 10.94 18.74 -15.06
N THR A 76 11.78 17.94 -14.37
CA THR A 76 12.54 16.86 -15.01
C THR A 76 11.58 15.77 -15.46
N PHE A 77 10.66 15.33 -14.61
CA PHE A 77 9.63 14.36 -15.00
C PHE A 77 8.84 14.82 -16.23
N GLN A 78 8.34 16.06 -16.25
CA GLN A 78 7.57 16.60 -17.38
C GLN A 78 8.38 16.59 -18.69
N ALA A 79 9.67 16.90 -18.63
CA ALA A 79 10.56 16.83 -19.79
C ALA A 79 10.75 15.38 -20.29
N LEU A 80 10.87 14.40 -19.38
CA LEU A 80 10.97 12.98 -19.74
C LEU A 80 9.66 12.46 -20.33
N ASP A 81 8.52 12.81 -19.74
CA ASP A 81 7.19 12.40 -20.21
C ASP A 81 6.90 12.94 -21.63
N GLN A 82 7.22 14.21 -21.87
CA GLN A 82 7.08 14.79 -23.21
C GLN A 82 7.98 14.10 -24.25
N ALA A 83 9.17 13.66 -23.85
CA ALA A 83 10.08 12.93 -24.74
C ALA A 83 9.58 11.51 -25.02
N ALA A 84 9.09 10.79 -23.99
CA ALA A 84 8.59 9.42 -24.09
C ALA A 84 7.25 9.32 -24.82
N SER A 85 6.38 10.33 -24.70
CA SER A 85 5.05 10.40 -25.35
C SER A 85 5.09 10.37 -26.89
N ARG A 86 6.28 10.43 -27.49
CA ARG A 86 6.47 10.29 -28.95
C ARG A 86 6.56 8.82 -29.41
N GLU A 87 6.52 7.86 -28.49
CA GLU A 87 6.62 6.42 -28.74
C GLU A 87 5.26 5.70 -28.53
N ASN A 88 5.01 4.60 -29.27
CA ASN A 88 3.73 3.86 -29.28
C ASN A 88 3.43 3.04 -27.99
N ASP A 89 4.39 2.91 -27.07
CA ASP A 89 4.24 2.23 -25.76
C ASP A 89 4.65 3.19 -24.65
N SER A 90 3.83 4.22 -24.45
CA SER A 90 4.23 5.41 -23.68
C SER A 90 4.57 5.12 -22.23
N HIS A 91 3.83 4.24 -21.56
CA HIS A 91 4.05 3.99 -20.12
C HIS A 91 5.33 3.18 -19.87
N THR A 92 5.53 2.06 -20.57
CA THR A 92 6.73 1.24 -20.42
C THR A 92 7.99 2.03 -20.81
N SER A 93 7.91 2.78 -21.93
CA SER A 93 9.01 3.66 -22.35
C SER A 93 9.28 4.77 -21.33
N LEU A 94 8.25 5.39 -20.77
CA LEU A 94 8.38 6.42 -19.74
C LEU A 94 9.07 5.85 -18.49
N MET A 95 8.58 4.72 -17.96
CA MET A 95 9.18 4.09 -16.77
C MET A 95 10.66 3.80 -16.99
N ARG A 96 11.03 3.21 -18.13
CA ARG A 96 12.44 2.92 -18.47
C ARG A 96 13.30 4.19 -18.50
N VAL A 97 12.78 5.28 -19.05
CA VAL A 97 13.49 6.57 -19.12
C VAL A 97 13.66 7.17 -17.72
N ILE A 98 12.63 7.10 -16.87
CA ILE A 98 12.69 7.54 -15.47
C ILE A 98 13.74 6.72 -14.72
N GLU A 99 13.67 5.39 -14.77
CA GLU A 99 14.61 4.46 -14.13
C GLU A 99 16.07 4.76 -14.48
N ALA A 100 16.35 5.04 -15.76
CA ALA A 100 17.69 5.39 -16.22
C ALA A 100 18.17 6.76 -15.71
N ARG A 101 17.24 7.69 -15.44
CA ARG A 101 17.53 9.06 -15.01
C ARG A 101 17.75 9.17 -13.50
N LEU A 102 17.17 8.27 -12.70
CA LEU A 102 17.26 8.27 -11.24
C LEU A 102 18.69 7.99 -10.73
N LYS A 103 19.08 8.67 -9.65
CA LYS A 103 20.28 8.32 -8.89
C LYS A 103 20.14 6.90 -8.33
N PRO A 104 21.23 6.10 -8.25
CA PRO A 104 21.17 4.80 -7.60
C PRO A 104 20.81 4.95 -6.12
N CYS A 105 20.22 3.90 -5.54
CA CYS A 105 19.97 3.86 -4.12
C CYS A 105 21.29 3.86 -3.33
N ALA A 106 21.28 4.41 -2.11
CA ALA A 106 22.49 4.47 -1.28
C ALA A 106 23.02 3.07 -0.89
N CYS A 107 22.17 2.05 -0.94
CA CYS A 107 22.58 0.66 -0.76
C CYS A 107 23.32 0.06 -1.98
N GLY A 108 23.41 0.79 -3.10
CA GLY A 108 23.98 0.33 -4.37
C GLY A 108 22.97 -0.27 -5.35
N GLY A 109 21.71 -0.45 -4.94
CA GLY A 109 20.63 -0.94 -5.82
C GLY A 109 20.10 0.11 -6.80
N SER A 110 19.26 -0.34 -7.73
CA SER A 110 18.58 0.52 -8.72
C SER A 110 17.09 0.61 -8.43
N PHE A 111 16.49 1.77 -8.71
CA PHE A 111 15.04 1.97 -8.58
C PHE A 111 14.35 1.50 -9.86
N LYS A 112 13.32 0.66 -9.71
CA LYS A 112 12.53 0.11 -10.82
C LYS A 112 11.05 0.15 -10.49
N HIS A 113 10.23 0.35 -11.50
CA HIS A 113 8.77 0.36 -11.37
C HIS A 113 8.26 -1.01 -10.88
N ASP A 114 8.82 -2.09 -11.44
CA ASP A 114 8.44 -3.49 -11.20
C ASP A 114 9.29 -4.20 -10.12
N ALA A 115 10.16 -3.48 -9.40
CA ALA A 115 11.01 -4.10 -8.38
C ALA A 115 10.18 -4.76 -7.26
N PRO A 116 10.64 -5.88 -6.68
CA PRO A 116 9.93 -6.51 -5.58
C PRO A 116 9.73 -5.57 -4.38
N ARG A 117 8.56 -5.63 -3.75
CA ARG A 117 8.33 -4.91 -2.48
C ARG A 117 8.95 -5.71 -1.34
N ARG A 118 9.78 -5.06 -0.53
CA ARG A 118 10.64 -5.71 0.47
C ARG A 118 10.18 -5.36 1.88
N CYS A 119 10.29 -6.32 2.79
CA CYS A 119 9.93 -6.12 4.19
C CYS A 119 10.80 -5.03 4.84
N PHE A 120 10.17 -4.09 5.53
CA PHE A 120 10.85 -3.00 6.26
C PHE A 120 11.75 -3.47 7.41
N THR A 121 11.59 -4.70 7.88
CA THR A 121 12.39 -5.27 9.00
C THR A 121 13.55 -6.15 8.52
N CYS A 122 13.29 -7.11 7.63
CA CYS A 122 14.30 -8.10 7.22
C CYS A 122 14.79 -7.95 5.77
N HIS A 123 14.21 -7.01 5.02
CA HIS A 123 14.52 -6.68 3.62
C HIS A 123 14.28 -7.81 2.61
N ALA A 124 13.76 -8.95 3.06
CA ALA A 124 13.36 -10.04 2.18
C ALA A 124 12.24 -9.56 1.22
N PRO A 125 12.24 -9.99 -0.05
CA PRO A 125 11.12 -9.77 -0.96
C PRO A 125 9.83 -10.37 -0.39
N VAL A 126 8.73 -9.64 -0.53
CA VAL A 126 7.39 -10.03 -0.06
C VAL A 126 6.41 -10.09 -1.22
N ILE A 127 6.36 -9.03 -2.03
CA ILE A 127 5.56 -8.96 -3.25
C ILE A 127 6.55 -9.01 -4.41
N ILE A 128 6.51 -10.09 -5.19
CA ILE A 128 7.50 -10.40 -6.22
C ILE A 128 6.84 -10.42 -7.60
N ASP A 129 5.67 -11.05 -7.70
CA ASP A 129 4.90 -11.15 -8.93
C ASP A 129 3.93 -9.97 -9.04
N ASP A 130 3.83 -9.38 -10.25
CA ASP A 130 2.91 -8.29 -10.58
C ASP A 130 2.92 -7.13 -9.56
N ALA A 131 4.12 -6.75 -9.07
CA ALA A 131 4.27 -5.74 -8.01
C ALA A 131 3.89 -4.30 -8.44
N ALA A 132 3.67 -4.07 -9.73
CA ALA A 132 3.23 -2.78 -10.25
C ALA A 132 1.86 -2.39 -9.66
N GLY A 133 1.75 -1.14 -9.19
CA GLY A 133 0.50 -0.65 -8.61
C GLY A 133 0.23 -1.12 -7.17
N ILE A 134 1.17 -1.79 -6.52
CA ILE A 134 1.01 -2.31 -5.16
C ILE A 134 2.17 -1.86 -4.27
N ASP A 135 1.82 -1.44 -3.05
CA ASP A 135 2.75 -1.02 -2.01
C ASP A 135 2.73 -1.95 -0.80
N LEU A 136 3.81 -1.87 -0.03
CA LEU A 136 3.82 -2.34 1.34
C LEU A 136 3.70 -1.15 2.27
N TRP A 137 2.92 -1.31 3.33
CA TRP A 137 2.79 -0.35 4.41
C TRP A 137 3.16 -1.03 5.73
N PRO A 138 3.74 -0.31 6.72
CA PRO A 138 3.88 -0.83 8.07
C PRO A 138 2.49 -1.22 8.62
N PRO A 139 2.40 -2.29 9.41
CA PRO A 139 1.11 -2.74 9.95
C PRO A 139 0.53 -1.64 10.86
N GLU A 140 -0.65 -1.11 10.50
CA GLU A 140 -1.36 -0.13 11.32
C GLU A 140 -1.87 -0.79 12.60
N GLU A 141 -1.12 -0.58 13.68
CA GLU A 141 -1.69 -0.31 15.00
C GLU A 141 -1.33 1.15 15.30
N GLU A 142 -2.04 2.09 14.64
CA GLU A 142 -1.90 3.55 14.81
C GLU A 142 -0.45 4.04 14.80
N VAL A 143 0.16 4.06 13.62
CA VAL A 143 1.37 4.86 13.42
C VAL A 143 0.94 6.31 13.63
N ASP A 144 1.20 6.87 14.79
CA ASP A 144 0.91 8.28 15.05
C ASP A 144 1.76 9.18 14.12
N GLU A 145 1.40 10.46 14.00
CA GLU A 145 2.10 11.41 13.13
C GLU A 145 3.62 11.47 13.42
N GLU A 146 4.03 11.21 14.67
CA GLU A 146 5.44 11.22 15.08
C GLU A 146 6.18 9.98 14.56
N GLN A 147 5.56 8.80 14.66
CA GLN A 147 6.08 7.56 14.13
C GLN A 147 6.13 7.57 12.60
N GLU A 148 5.14 8.17 11.94
CA GLU A 148 5.13 8.34 10.49
C GLU A 148 6.27 9.26 10.05
N ALA A 149 6.46 10.39 10.75
CA ALA A 149 7.57 11.31 10.50
C ALA A 149 8.95 10.69 10.72
N GLU A 150 9.08 9.69 11.61
CA GLU A 150 10.32 8.92 11.79
C GLU A 150 10.49 7.84 10.71
N TRP A 151 9.40 7.18 10.33
CA TRP A 151 9.41 6.05 9.40
C TRP A 151 9.62 6.50 7.96
N TRP A 152 8.89 7.51 7.53
CA TRP A 152 8.88 8.01 6.16
C TRP A 152 10.28 8.29 5.60
N PRO A 153 11.14 9.11 6.23
CA PRO A 153 12.47 9.42 5.70
C PRO A 153 13.42 8.22 5.66
N ARG A 154 13.09 7.10 6.32
CA ARG A 154 13.90 5.86 6.29
C ARG A 154 13.67 5.05 5.02
N PHE A 155 12.45 5.08 4.49
CA PHE A 155 12.01 4.21 3.41
C PHE A 155 11.57 4.97 2.16
N THR A 156 11.27 6.25 2.28
CA THR A 156 10.84 7.09 1.15
C THR A 156 11.88 8.16 0.82
N ARG A 157 12.03 8.44 -0.47
CA ARG A 157 12.79 9.56 -1.00
C ARG A 157 11.96 10.32 -2.01
N ALA A 158 11.69 11.60 -1.76
CA ALA A 158 10.94 12.46 -2.67
C ALA A 158 11.81 13.57 -3.30
N ASP A 159 12.99 13.85 -2.75
CA ASP A 159 13.87 14.94 -3.17
C ASP A 159 15.20 14.42 -3.72
N ASP A 160 15.89 15.27 -4.50
CA ASP A 160 17.24 15.02 -5.06
C ASP A 160 17.35 13.68 -5.83
N LEU A 161 16.30 13.36 -6.58
CA LEU A 161 16.13 12.04 -7.21
C LEU A 161 16.97 11.85 -8.47
N TRP A 162 17.20 12.92 -9.22
CA TRP A 162 17.71 12.86 -10.58
C TRP A 162 19.24 12.95 -10.61
N ARG A 163 19.92 12.16 -11.45
CA ARG A 163 21.37 12.36 -11.66
C ARG A 163 21.63 13.78 -12.17
N ASP A 164 22.80 14.35 -11.90
CA ASP A 164 23.18 15.58 -12.62
C ASP A 164 23.33 15.24 -14.11
N THR A 165 22.81 16.09 -15.00
CA THR A 165 23.04 15.97 -16.44
C THR A 165 24.55 15.93 -16.70
N LEU A 166 25.02 14.87 -17.36
CA LEU A 166 26.35 14.83 -17.99
C LEU A 166 26.37 15.66 -19.25
#